data_AF-A0A1U7TC79-F1
#
_entry.id   AF-A0A1U7TC79-F1
#
_cell.length_a   1.000
_cell.length_b   1.000
_cell.length_c   1.000
_cell.angle_alpha   90.00
_cell.angle_beta   90.00
_cell.angle_gamma   90.00
#
_symmetry.space_group_name_H-M   'P 1'
#
loop_
_entity.id
_entity.type
_entity.pdbx_description
1 polymer ?
#
loop_
_entity_poly.entity_id
_entity_poly.type
_entity_poly.pdbx_seq_one_letter_code
_entity_poly.pdbx_strand_id
1 'polypeptide(L)'
;MELLGEYVGQEGQQQKLRASCEAPKDADRFQGLLSGVAQMKEQVAELFGPLIQREAQHQVATSPDEALDGDDEDDTEDENNSTNSDGPSAKRPKPPS
;
A
#
# COMPACT_ATOMS: atom_id res chain seq x y z
N MET A 1 25.58 -10.22 -9.47
CA MET A 1 24.54 -10.17 -8.41
C MET A 1 23.19 -10.04 -9.08
N GLU A 2 22.12 -10.58 -8.50
CA GLU A 2 20.76 -10.54 -9.06
C GLU A 2 19.76 -10.19 -7.95
N LEU A 3 18.73 -9.40 -8.28
CA LEU A 3 17.56 -9.16 -7.44
C LEU A 3 16.42 -10.05 -7.91
N LEU A 4 15.74 -10.68 -6.97
CA LEU A 4 14.62 -11.57 -7.23
C LEU A 4 13.40 -11.05 -6.47
N GLY A 5 12.25 -11.08 -7.12
CA GLY A 5 10.94 -10.83 -6.52
C GLY A 5 9.99 -11.98 -6.86
N GLU A 6 9.08 -12.30 -5.97
CA GLU A 6 8.02 -13.28 -6.22
C GLU A 6 6.69 -12.72 -5.73
N TYR A 7 5.71 -12.73 -6.63
CA TYR A 7 4.33 -12.39 -6.34
C TYR A 7 3.48 -13.65 -6.43
N VAL A 8 2.66 -13.89 -5.41
CA VAL A 8 1.68 -14.96 -5.40
C VAL A 8 0.30 -14.32 -5.27
N GLY A 9 -0.49 -14.40 -6.35
CA GLY A 9 -1.84 -13.85 -6.38
C GLY A 9 -2.82 -14.67 -5.54
N GLN A 10 -4.03 -14.12 -5.34
CA GLN A 10 -5.10 -14.76 -4.55
C GLN A 10 -5.50 -16.14 -5.13
N GLU A 11 -5.44 -16.29 -6.44
CA GLU A 11 -5.70 -17.55 -7.17
C GLU A 11 -4.50 -18.52 -7.16
N GLY A 12 -3.44 -18.22 -6.38
CA GLY A 12 -2.22 -19.01 -6.33
C GLY A 12 -1.30 -18.83 -7.55
N GLN A 13 -1.63 -17.94 -8.49
CA GLN A 13 -0.78 -17.66 -9.63
C GLN A 13 0.52 -16.99 -9.17
N GLN A 14 1.63 -17.67 -9.44
CA GLN A 14 2.97 -17.20 -9.11
C GLN A 14 3.59 -16.45 -10.29
N GLN A 15 4.17 -15.28 -10.01
CA GLN A 15 5.01 -14.55 -10.95
C GLN A 15 6.35 -14.19 -10.32
N LYS A 16 7.43 -14.47 -11.07
CA LYS A 16 8.80 -14.21 -10.63
C LYS A 16 9.35 -13.03 -11.40
N LEU A 17 9.86 -12.05 -10.67
CA LEU A 17 10.56 -10.89 -11.19
C LEU A 17 12.06 -11.07 -10.98
N ARG A 18 12.86 -10.63 -11.95
CA ARG A 18 14.32 -10.75 -11.89
C ARG A 18 14.95 -9.50 -12.45
N ALA A 19 15.96 -8.97 -11.77
CA ALA A 19 16.75 -7.85 -12.26
C ALA A 19 18.24 -8.13 -12.07
N SER A 20 19.00 -8.05 -13.15
CA SER A 20 20.45 -8.16 -13.08
C SER A 20 21.01 -6.92 -12.40
N CYS A 21 21.91 -7.12 -11.44
CA CYS A 21 22.68 -6.04 -10.80
C CYS A 21 24.12 -6.04 -11.31
N GLU A 22 24.33 -6.50 -12.54
CA GLU A 22 25.65 -6.49 -13.16
C GLU A 22 26.07 -5.04 -13.44
N ALA A 23 27.25 -4.67 -12.97
CA ALA A 23 27.88 -3.40 -13.24
C ALA A 23 29.11 -3.62 -14.14
N PRO A 24 29.49 -2.64 -14.97
CA PRO A 24 30.78 -2.64 -15.65
C PRO A 24 31.93 -2.84 -14.65
N LYS A 25 33.03 -3.48 -15.08
CA LYS A 25 34.16 -3.84 -14.20
C LYS A 25 34.78 -2.63 -13.48
N ASP A 26 34.71 -1.45 -14.07
CA ASP A 26 35.28 -0.21 -13.53
C ASP A 26 34.24 0.68 -12.82
N ALA A 27 33.01 0.22 -12.67
CA ALA A 27 31.95 0.97 -12.02
C ALA A 27 32.00 0.84 -10.49
N ASP A 28 31.39 1.80 -9.80
CA ASP A 28 31.21 1.74 -8.35
C ASP A 28 30.47 0.44 -7.96
N ARG A 29 30.87 -0.15 -6.83
CA ARG A 29 30.35 -1.42 -6.33
C ARG A 29 28.81 -1.43 -6.22
N PHE A 30 28.18 -0.28 -5.95
CA PHE A 30 26.73 -0.17 -5.81
C PHE A 30 25.99 0.27 -7.07
N GLN A 31 26.70 0.65 -8.14
CA GLN A 31 26.05 1.17 -9.35
C GLN A 31 25.15 0.12 -10.02
N GLY A 32 25.61 -1.14 -10.08
CA GLY A 32 24.79 -2.26 -10.56
C GLY A 32 23.57 -2.53 -9.67
N LEU A 33 23.70 -2.37 -8.34
CA LEU A 33 22.58 -2.52 -7.42
C LEU A 33 21.53 -1.42 -7.64
N LEU A 34 21.95 -0.16 -7.76
CA LEU A 34 21.04 0.95 -8.01
C LEU A 34 20.26 0.77 -9.32
N SER A 35 20.95 0.35 -10.38
CA SER A 35 20.34 0.01 -11.67
C SER A 35 19.33 -1.13 -11.53
N GLY A 36 19.71 -2.22 -10.86
CA GLY A 36 18.83 -3.36 -10.62
C GLY A 36 17.59 -3.01 -9.79
N VAL A 37 17.72 -2.15 -8.78
CA VAL A 37 16.58 -1.67 -7.98
C VAL A 37 15.64 -0.80 -8.82
N ALA A 38 16.17 0.08 -9.66
CA ALA A 38 15.36 0.88 -10.58
C ALA A 38 14.57 -0.03 -11.54
N GLN A 39 15.23 -1.02 -12.16
CA GLN A 39 14.61 -1.98 -13.05
C GLN A 39 13.54 -2.84 -12.33
N MET A 40 13.81 -3.28 -11.09
CA MET A 40 12.86 -4.06 -10.31
C MET A 40 11.61 -3.22 -9.98
N LYS A 41 11.77 -1.93 -9.65
CA LYS A 41 10.65 -1.03 -9.41
C LYS A 41 9.74 -0.89 -10.62
N GLU A 42 10.31 -0.79 -11.82
CA GLU A 42 9.55 -0.76 -13.08
C GLU A 42 8.79 -2.07 -13.32
N GLN A 43 9.44 -3.22 -13.16
CA GLN A 43 8.79 -4.52 -13.29
C GLN A 43 7.62 -4.70 -12.31
N VAL A 44 7.77 -4.24 -11.06
CA VAL A 44 6.70 -4.25 -10.07
C VAL A 44 5.55 -3.32 -10.51
N ALA A 45 5.86 -2.12 -10.99
CA ALA A 45 4.83 -1.20 -11.48
C ALA A 45 4.08 -1.77 -12.70
N GLU A 46 4.77 -2.42 -13.63
CA GLU A 46 4.16 -3.09 -14.78
C GLU A 46 3.29 -4.28 -14.37
N LEU A 47 3.72 -5.06 -13.38
CA LEU A 47 2.96 -6.18 -12.85
C LEU A 47 1.64 -5.73 -12.22
N PHE A 48 1.68 -4.69 -11.39
CA PHE A 48 0.50 -4.24 -10.65
C PHE A 48 -0.34 -3.21 -11.40
N GLY A 49 0.19 -2.52 -12.41
CA GLY A 49 -0.54 -1.51 -13.19
C GLY A 49 -1.90 -2.00 -13.72
N PRO A 50 -1.97 -3.16 -14.39
CA PRO A 50 -3.25 -3.73 -14.84
C PRO A 50 -4.15 -4.23 -13.69
N LEU A 51 -3.56 -4.76 -12.62
CA LEU A 51 -4.29 -5.29 -11.46
C LEU A 51 -5.03 -4.17 -10.72
N ILE A 52 -4.34 -3.06 -10.47
CA ILE A 52 -4.90 -1.88 -9.80
C ILE A 52 -6.01 -1.25 -10.66
N GLN A 53 -5.83 -1.17 -11.98
CA GLN A 53 -6.87 -0.66 -12.88
C GLN A 53 -8.13 -1.53 -12.85
N ARG A 54 -7.97 -2.85 -12.84
CA ARG A 54 -9.10 -3.79 -12.73
C ARG A 54 -9.83 -3.65 -11.41
N GLU A 55 -9.10 -3.52 -10.30
CA GLU A 55 -9.70 -3.30 -8.98
C GLU A 55 -10.44 -1.97 -8.89
N ALA A 56 -9.86 -0.88 -9.40
CA ALA A 56 -10.51 0.42 -9.43
C ALA A 56 -11.81 0.38 -10.25
N GLN A 57 -11.81 -0.27 -11.42
CA GLN A 57 -13.02 -0.44 -12.23
C GLN A 57 -14.06 -1.32 -11.53
N HIS A 58 -13.64 -2.37 -10.83
CA HIS A 58 -14.55 -3.24 -10.09
C HIS A 58 -15.24 -2.49 -8.95
N GLN A 59 -14.54 -1.61 -8.24
CA GLN A 59 -15.14 -0.76 -7.19
C GLN A 59 -16.16 0.22 -7.75
N VAL A 60 -15.90 0.84 -8.91
CA VAL A 60 -16.87 1.72 -9.59
C VAL A 60 -18.10 0.95 -10.09
N ALA A 61 -17.93 -0.31 -10.50
CA ALA A 61 -19.04 -1.14 -10.95
C ALA A 61 -19.89 -1.71 -9.80
N THR A 62 -19.38 -1.74 -8.57
CA THR A 62 -20.08 -2.26 -7.39
C THR A 62 -20.70 -1.17 -6.51
N SER A 63 -20.44 0.12 -6.77
CA SER A 63 -21.21 1.23 -6.17
C SER A 63 -22.59 1.30 -6.82
N PRO A 64 -23.69 0.97 -6.11
CA PRO A 64 -25.03 1.24 -6.59
C PRO A 64 -25.33 2.72 -6.37
N ASP A 65 -25.45 3.46 -7.46
CA ASP A 65 -26.35 4.62 -7.60
C ASP A 65 -26.39 5.64 -6.43
N GLU A 66 -25.54 6.67 -6.46
CA GLU A 66 -25.86 7.97 -5.83
C GLU A 66 -26.50 8.89 -6.88
N ALA A 67 -27.68 8.52 -7.36
CA ALA A 67 -28.63 9.48 -7.91
C ALA A 67 -29.80 9.63 -6.94
N LEU A 68 -29.60 10.39 -5.86
CA LEU A 68 -30.68 11.00 -5.08
C LEU A 68 -30.30 12.45 -4.72
N ASP A 69 -30.64 13.32 -5.66
CA ASP A 69 -31.36 14.60 -5.47
C ASP A 69 -31.53 15.15 -4.03
N GLY A 70 -31.20 16.43 -3.84
CA GLY A 70 -31.81 17.28 -2.80
C GLY A 70 -30.84 17.97 -1.82
N ASP A 71 -30.36 19.15 -2.22
CA ASP A 71 -30.36 20.40 -1.44
C ASP A 71 -30.52 20.30 0.09
N ASP A 72 -29.46 20.64 0.85
CA ASP A 72 -29.58 21.54 2.01
C ASP A 72 -28.18 22.04 2.40
N GLU A 73 -27.91 23.30 2.08
CA GLU A 73 -26.82 24.04 2.72
C GLU A 73 -27.25 24.32 4.16
N ASP A 74 -26.57 23.73 5.15
CA ASP A 74 -26.51 24.39 6.45
C ASP A 74 -25.10 24.32 7.03
N ASP A 75 -24.45 25.46 6.87
CA ASP A 75 -23.24 25.93 7.53
C ASP A 75 -23.49 26.02 9.03
N THR A 76 -22.90 25.12 9.81
CA THR A 76 -22.63 25.42 11.23
C THR A 76 -21.26 24.86 11.63
N GLU A 77 -20.27 25.76 11.63
CA GLU A 77 -19.07 25.63 12.45
C GLU A 77 -19.48 25.52 13.93
N ASP A 78 -19.21 24.38 14.57
CA ASP A 78 -19.13 24.31 16.04
C ASP A 78 -17.76 23.76 16.45
N GLU A 79 -16.79 24.68 16.49
CA GLU A 79 -15.57 24.48 17.26
C GLU A 79 -15.91 24.49 18.75
N ASN A 80 -15.98 23.32 19.38
CA ASN A 80 -15.89 23.22 20.83
C ASN A 80 -14.85 22.21 21.31
N ASN A 81 -13.68 22.76 21.60
CA ASN A 81 -12.63 22.21 22.43
C ASN A 81 -13.07 22.10 23.91
N SER A 82 -13.21 20.90 24.48
CA SER A 82 -12.85 20.67 25.89
C SER A 82 -12.72 19.18 26.29
N THR A 83 -11.48 18.77 26.49
CA THR A 83 -10.94 18.07 27.67
C THR A 83 -11.80 17.06 28.47
N ASN A 84 -11.22 15.86 28.63
CA ASN A 84 -11.32 14.91 29.74
C ASN A 84 -12.48 13.91 29.69
N SER A 85 -12.14 12.63 29.50
CA SER A 85 -12.65 11.52 30.33
C SER A 85 -11.83 10.26 30.08
N ASP A 86 -10.76 10.16 30.86
CA ASP A 86 -10.19 8.95 31.47
C ASP A 86 -10.86 7.61 31.05
N GLY A 87 -10.19 6.85 30.18
CA GLY A 87 -10.59 5.50 29.79
C GLY A 87 -10.45 4.51 30.96
N PRO A 88 -11.26 3.44 31.03
CA PRO A 88 -11.36 2.61 32.23
C PRO A 88 -10.05 1.85 32.53
N SER A 89 -9.57 2.02 33.77
CA SER A 89 -8.38 1.38 34.35
C SER A 89 -8.25 -0.12 34.07
N ALA A 90 -7.14 -0.54 33.46
CA ALA A 90 -6.75 -1.94 33.39
C ALA A 90 -6.27 -2.44 34.77
N LYS A 91 -6.97 -3.44 35.34
CA LYS A 91 -6.57 -4.10 36.58
C LYS A 91 -5.24 -4.84 36.37
N ARG A 92 -4.19 -4.38 37.05
CA ARG A 92 -2.86 -5.01 37.12
C ARG A 92 -2.90 -6.29 37.98
N PRO A 93 -2.49 -7.48 37.48
CA PRO A 93 -2.27 -8.65 38.34
C PRO A 93 -0.99 -8.48 39.19
N LYS A 94 -1.04 -8.92 40.46
CA LYS A 94 0.11 -8.94 41.38
C LYS A 94 1.04 -10.12 41.02
N PRO A 95 2.37 -9.95 41.05
CA PRO A 95 3.30 -11.07 40.92
C PRO A 95 3.37 -11.90 42.22
N PRO A 96 3.57 -13.22 42.15
CA PRO A 96 3.73 -14.08 43.32
C PRO A 96 5.09 -13.85 44.00
N SER A 97 5.12 -14.05 45.32
CA SER A 97 6.31 -13.99 46.20
C SER A 97 7.22 -15.21 46.07
#